data_AF-A0A6L8KDG8-F1
#
_entry.id   AF-A0A6L8KDG8-F1
#
_cell.length_a   1.000
_cell.length_b   1.000
_cell.length_c   1.000
_cell.angle_alpha   90.00
_cell.angle_beta   90.00
_cell.angle_gamma   90.00
#
_symmetry.space_group_name_H-M   'P 1'
#
loop_
_entity.id
_entity.type
_entity.pdbx_description
1 polymer ?
#
loop_
_entity_poly.entity_id
_entity_poly.type
_entity_poly.pdbx_seq_one_letter_code
_entity_poly.pdbx_strand_id
1 'polypeptide(L)'
;MTLGVGVGLRAPHYQQFLAGRQRAAWLEVHSENYLDQSGWDWHVLQQLRRDYPVSLHGVGLGLGSARGFSAEHLQRVRALVRSVEPVLVSEHLCWGAVADRQLNDLLPLTLDRAALDLLSERVSRVQDALGRQLLLENVSSYVRFHADAMSEAEFLAALALRTGCGLLLDINNLYVNQCNHGEDALAAIAAIAPGTVGELHLGGHLVTPEVVIDHHGANVAEPVWRLYEAALARFGALPTLIEWDTAIPPLEVLLAEADKAAVLHARAAPLRLAAARDAEVVQVPASEGASMSSSLALADHQQLFAGALFDAQLAPQAVALCSDGHGHAEHRYALYRGNLTTTWTKTLAAAYPVVLALVGEEFFGGLARAYGRAHPSGNADLNHFGAHFSTFLRDFPHVAELPYLPDMAALEWLLHRAHYAPSAEGMSAQQLAAIAPEQIEATRFRLHPALQLVASDWAVVPLWLAHQPGSGVSFPTDMTEPCRAMVLRPKWRATVQPLDAAGHAALGVLAGGGDFGAALDAAFEQNDNFDVAASLQHWLAHAVIVASGLAPERA
;
A
#
# COMPACT_ATOMS: atom_id res chain seq x y z
N MET A 1 -9.44 15.86 23.38
CA MET A 1 -10.39 14.74 23.57
C MET A 1 -9.63 13.46 23.27
N THR A 2 -9.75 12.44 24.10
CA THR A 2 -9.19 11.11 23.82
C THR A 2 -10.02 10.46 22.71
N LEU A 3 -9.38 9.98 21.63
CA LEU A 3 -10.06 9.44 20.44
C LEU A 3 -10.93 8.20 20.73
N GLY A 4 -10.71 7.50 21.86
CA GLY A 4 -11.43 6.28 22.20
C GLY A 4 -11.01 5.11 21.31
N VAL A 5 -11.94 4.20 21.02
CA VAL A 5 -11.66 2.99 20.24
C VAL A 5 -12.09 3.14 18.78
N GLY A 6 -11.16 2.89 17.86
CA GLY A 6 -11.34 2.93 16.41
C GLY A 6 -11.21 1.55 15.77
N VAL A 7 -11.37 1.51 14.45
CA VAL A 7 -11.20 0.29 13.65
C VAL A 7 -10.43 0.58 12.36
N GLY A 8 -9.69 -0.41 11.87
CA GLY A 8 -9.08 -0.34 10.54
C GLY A 8 -10.16 -0.28 9.46
N LEU A 9 -10.09 0.71 8.57
CA LEU A 9 -10.96 0.79 7.41
C LEU A 9 -10.34 0.00 6.24
N ARG A 10 -11.09 -0.98 5.73
CA ARG A 10 -10.70 -1.82 4.59
C ARG A 10 -11.80 -1.82 3.52
N ALA A 11 -11.43 -2.02 2.25
CA ALA A 11 -12.33 -1.92 1.09
C ALA A 11 -13.66 -2.69 1.22
N PRO A 12 -13.71 -3.92 1.79
CA PRO A 12 -14.97 -4.64 1.99
C PRO A 12 -16.02 -3.89 2.83
N HIS A 13 -15.60 -2.98 3.71
CA HIS A 13 -16.50 -2.24 4.60
C HIS A 13 -16.93 -0.87 4.05
N TYR A 14 -16.34 -0.39 2.95
CA TYR A 14 -16.56 0.97 2.45
C TYR A 14 -18.04 1.31 2.25
N GLN A 15 -18.81 0.41 1.63
CA GLN A 15 -20.23 0.66 1.37
C GLN A 15 -21.03 0.86 2.66
N GLN A 16 -20.72 0.10 3.72
CA GLN A 16 -21.42 0.19 4.99
C GLN A 16 -21.09 1.51 5.72
N PHE A 17 -19.83 1.94 5.70
CA PHE A 17 -19.42 3.24 6.26
C PHE A 17 -19.99 4.43 5.47
N LEU A 18 -20.09 4.33 4.14
CA LEU A 18 -20.72 5.36 3.31
C LEU A 18 -22.25 5.42 3.49
N ALA A 19 -22.89 4.29 3.79
CA ALA A 19 -24.33 4.23 4.01
C ALA A 19 -24.76 4.89 5.34
N GLY A 20 -23.87 4.99 6.31
CA GLY A 20 -24.14 5.67 7.57
C GLY A 20 -23.03 5.56 8.59
N ARG A 21 -23.09 6.45 9.59
CA ARG A 21 -22.13 6.49 10.70
C ARG A 21 -22.23 5.20 11.55
N GLN A 22 -21.13 4.47 11.60
CA GLN A 22 -20.86 3.32 12.47
C GLN A 22 -20.37 3.73 13.86
N ARG A 23 -20.39 2.78 14.80
CA ARG A 23 -20.05 2.98 16.23
C ARG A 23 -18.56 3.13 16.55
N ALA A 24 -17.67 2.96 15.58
CA ALA A 24 -16.24 3.26 15.74
C ALA A 24 -16.02 4.76 16.01
N ALA A 25 -15.09 5.11 16.89
CA ALA A 25 -14.84 6.51 17.24
C ALA A 25 -13.95 7.23 16.21
N TRP A 26 -13.08 6.49 15.53
CA TRP A 26 -12.15 6.96 14.50
C TRP A 26 -11.76 5.80 13.58
N LEU A 27 -11.11 6.12 12.45
CA LEU A 27 -10.72 5.15 11.43
C LEU A 27 -9.21 5.21 11.18
N GLU A 28 -8.58 4.06 11.03
CA GLU A 28 -7.22 3.97 10.50
C GLU A 28 -7.22 3.49 9.06
N VAL A 29 -6.31 4.03 8.25
CA VAL A 29 -6.04 3.55 6.91
C VAL A 29 -4.53 3.41 6.67
N HIS A 30 -4.15 2.46 5.81
CA HIS A 30 -2.77 2.35 5.34
C HIS A 30 -2.47 3.46 4.33
N SER A 31 -1.41 4.22 4.59
CA SER A 31 -1.00 5.39 3.80
C SER A 31 -0.76 5.03 2.33
N GLU A 32 -0.16 3.87 2.10
CA GLU A 32 0.28 3.35 0.80
C GLU A 32 -0.89 3.17 -0.18
N ASN A 33 -2.10 2.92 0.31
CA ASN A 33 -3.30 2.79 -0.53
C ASN A 33 -3.81 4.13 -1.09
N TYR A 34 -3.30 5.27 -0.60
CA TYR A 34 -3.83 6.60 -0.91
C TYR A 34 -2.78 7.58 -1.44
N LEU A 35 -1.54 7.14 -1.67
CA LEU A 35 -0.44 8.03 -2.08
C LEU A 35 -0.72 8.77 -3.40
N ASP A 36 -1.47 8.16 -4.32
CA ASP A 36 -1.85 8.77 -5.59
C ASP A 36 -3.09 9.68 -5.52
N GLN A 37 -3.78 9.71 -4.36
CA GLN A 37 -4.91 10.60 -4.07
C GLN A 37 -5.97 10.62 -5.19
N SER A 38 -6.30 9.43 -5.71
CA SER A 38 -7.21 9.29 -6.83
C SER A 38 -8.00 7.98 -6.74
N GLY A 39 -8.97 7.81 -7.64
CA GLY A 39 -9.78 6.59 -7.70
C GLY A 39 -10.87 6.53 -6.64
N TRP A 40 -11.46 5.35 -6.51
CA TRP A 40 -12.59 5.09 -5.61
C TRP A 40 -12.20 5.19 -4.15
N ASP A 41 -11.08 4.59 -3.77
CA ASP A 41 -10.61 4.54 -2.39
C ASP A 41 -10.39 5.96 -1.84
N TRP A 42 -9.72 6.81 -2.61
CA TRP A 42 -9.57 8.22 -2.27
C TRP A 42 -10.91 8.95 -2.11
N HIS A 43 -11.88 8.69 -2.99
CA HIS A 43 -13.22 9.25 -2.86
C HIS A 43 -13.88 8.83 -1.54
N VAL A 44 -13.80 7.55 -1.18
CA VAL A 44 -14.33 7.05 0.09
C VAL A 44 -13.68 7.75 1.27
N LEU A 45 -12.35 7.81 1.31
CA LEU A 45 -11.61 8.47 2.39
C LEU A 45 -12.00 9.95 2.53
N GLN A 46 -12.13 10.67 1.41
CA GLN A 46 -12.55 12.08 1.42
C GLN A 46 -13.98 12.30 1.90
N GLN A 47 -14.89 11.34 1.69
CA GLN A 47 -16.21 11.40 2.30
C GLN A 47 -16.13 11.12 3.80
N LEU A 48 -15.51 10.02 4.20
CA LEU A 48 -15.50 9.55 5.59
C LEU A 48 -14.70 10.47 6.52
N ARG A 49 -13.62 11.11 6.06
CA ARG A 49 -12.82 12.03 6.90
C ARG A 49 -13.58 13.27 7.36
N ARG A 50 -14.73 13.57 6.75
CA ARG A 50 -15.62 14.67 7.18
C ARG A 50 -16.31 14.35 8.50
N ASP A 51 -16.56 13.06 8.73
CA ASP A 51 -17.32 12.57 9.88
C ASP A 51 -16.42 11.85 10.89
N TYR A 52 -15.31 11.28 10.45
CA TYR A 52 -14.39 10.51 11.28
C TYR A 52 -13.01 11.17 11.37
N PRO A 53 -12.42 11.27 12.58
CA PRO A 53 -10.99 11.40 12.71
C PRO A 53 -10.29 10.23 11.99
N VAL A 54 -9.21 10.53 11.29
CA VAL A 54 -8.43 9.54 10.52
C VAL A 54 -7.01 9.43 11.07
N SER A 55 -6.54 8.22 11.31
CA SER A 55 -5.12 7.89 11.48
C SER A 55 -4.54 7.40 10.15
N LEU A 56 -3.33 7.84 9.82
CA LEU A 56 -2.56 7.32 8.70
C LEU A 56 -1.44 6.43 9.23
N HIS A 57 -1.53 5.14 8.94
CA HIS A 57 -0.53 4.17 9.33
C HIS A 57 0.31 3.77 8.11
N GLY A 58 1.63 3.91 8.18
CA GLY A 58 2.54 3.63 7.06
C GLY A 58 3.04 2.19 7.08
N VAL A 59 3.26 1.61 5.91
CA VAL A 59 3.93 0.30 5.73
C VAL A 59 5.10 0.34 4.74
N GLY A 60 5.45 1.52 4.19
CA GLY A 60 6.35 1.66 3.05
C GLY A 60 7.62 2.50 3.28
N LEU A 61 7.78 3.19 4.42
CA LEU A 61 8.95 4.05 4.64
C LEU A 61 10.20 3.24 5.00
N GLY A 62 10.06 2.16 5.76
CA GLY A 62 11.13 1.23 6.08
C GLY A 62 12.31 1.94 6.73
N LEU A 63 12.05 2.72 7.79
CA LEU A 63 12.96 3.69 8.38
C LEU A 63 14.31 3.10 8.82
N GLY A 64 14.35 1.80 9.13
CA GLY A 64 15.57 1.09 9.48
C GLY A 64 16.41 0.57 8.31
N SER A 65 16.01 0.83 7.06
CA SER A 65 16.78 0.40 5.88
C SER A 65 18.06 1.23 5.74
N ALA A 66 19.22 0.60 5.90
CA ALA A 66 20.52 1.26 5.78
C ALA A 66 20.78 1.79 4.36
N ARG A 67 20.18 1.14 3.36
CA ARG A 67 20.09 1.59 1.96
C ARG A 67 18.63 1.54 1.51
N GLY A 68 18.26 2.37 0.53
CA GLY A 68 16.92 2.32 -0.06
C GLY A 68 15.86 3.23 0.57
N PHE A 69 16.20 4.05 1.59
CA PHE A 69 15.31 5.10 2.09
C PHE A 69 14.99 6.13 1.00
N SER A 70 13.71 6.28 0.64
CA SER A 70 13.26 7.11 -0.48
C SER A 70 12.72 8.48 -0.04
N ALA A 71 13.44 9.55 -0.41
CA ALA A 71 12.97 10.91 -0.18
C ALA A 71 11.71 11.25 -0.98
N GLU A 72 11.55 10.68 -2.17
CA GLU A 72 10.36 10.83 -3.01
C GLU A 72 9.13 10.22 -2.33
N HIS A 73 9.27 9.01 -1.78
CA HIS A 73 8.19 8.36 -1.04
C HIS A 73 7.77 9.18 0.18
N LEU A 74 8.73 9.72 0.94
CA LEU A 74 8.43 10.63 2.06
C LEU A 74 7.69 11.90 1.59
N GLN A 75 8.01 12.47 0.42
CA GLN A 75 7.24 13.61 -0.10
C GLN A 75 5.80 13.23 -0.48
N ARG A 76 5.56 12.02 -1.00
CA ARG A 76 4.21 11.51 -1.27
C ARG A 76 3.41 11.32 0.03
N VAL A 77 4.02 10.73 1.07
CA VAL A 77 3.41 10.63 2.41
C VAL A 77 3.11 12.01 2.98
N ARG A 78 4.04 12.96 2.88
CA ARG A 78 3.82 14.35 3.31
C ARG A 78 2.66 15.01 2.57
N ALA A 79 2.56 14.81 1.25
CA ALA A 79 1.44 15.33 0.47
C ALA A 79 0.11 14.73 0.94
N LEU A 80 0.08 13.42 1.20
CA LEU A 80 -1.10 12.74 1.73
C LEU A 80 -1.50 13.28 3.12
N VAL A 81 -0.53 13.41 4.04
CA VAL A 81 -0.75 13.99 5.38
C VAL A 81 -1.34 15.39 5.29
N ARG A 82 -0.86 16.23 4.36
CA ARG A 82 -1.41 17.57 4.14
C ARG A 82 -2.85 17.56 3.61
N SER A 83 -3.19 16.60 2.75
CA SER A 83 -4.53 16.50 2.17
C SER A 83 -5.56 15.86 3.11
N VAL A 84 -5.13 14.92 3.95
CA VAL A 84 -5.99 14.16 4.87
C VAL A 84 -6.13 14.83 6.23
N GLU A 85 -5.12 15.60 6.66
CA GLU A 85 -5.05 16.24 7.98
C GLU A 85 -5.31 15.24 9.13
N PRO A 86 -4.57 14.11 9.18
CA PRO A 86 -4.89 13.02 10.09
C PRO A 86 -4.59 13.37 11.55
N VAL A 87 -5.35 12.77 12.47
CA VAL A 87 -5.14 12.96 13.91
C VAL A 87 -3.88 12.28 14.41
N LEU A 88 -3.48 11.15 13.81
CA LEU A 88 -2.27 10.40 14.12
C LEU A 88 -1.56 9.99 12.82
N VAL A 89 -0.23 9.89 12.87
CA VAL A 89 0.58 9.30 11.79
C VAL A 89 1.56 8.35 12.46
N SER A 90 1.60 7.11 11.99
CA SER A 90 2.45 6.04 12.53
C SER A 90 3.26 5.34 11.43
N GLU A 91 4.34 4.67 11.83
CA GLU A 91 5.17 3.78 11.01
C GLU A 91 5.77 2.70 11.93
N HIS A 92 6.32 1.66 11.34
CA HIS A 92 6.91 0.50 11.97
C HIS A 92 8.40 0.65 12.28
N LEU A 93 8.80 -0.04 13.34
CA LEU A 93 10.18 -0.34 13.70
C LEU A 93 10.76 -1.44 12.81
N CYS A 94 10.89 -1.19 11.51
CA CYS A 94 11.38 -2.18 10.55
C CYS A 94 12.33 -1.61 9.50
N TRP A 95 12.89 -2.50 8.69
CA TRP A 95 13.46 -2.18 7.39
C TRP A 95 12.72 -2.95 6.30
N GLY A 96 12.86 -2.53 5.05
CA GLY A 96 12.15 -3.13 3.91
C GLY A 96 12.85 -2.94 2.58
N ALA A 97 14.04 -2.35 2.57
CA ALA A 97 14.80 -2.03 1.37
C ALA A 97 16.28 -2.37 1.51
N VAL A 98 16.91 -2.70 0.39
CA VAL A 98 18.36 -2.79 0.24
C VAL A 98 18.79 -2.02 -1.00
N ALA A 99 20.08 -2.05 -1.35
CA ALA A 99 20.63 -1.18 -2.38
C ALA A 99 20.00 -1.39 -3.77
N ASP A 100 19.53 -2.60 -4.08
CA ASP A 100 19.09 -3.00 -5.41
C ASP A 100 17.59 -3.33 -5.52
N ARG A 101 16.84 -3.36 -4.41
CA ARG A 101 15.42 -3.72 -4.40
C ARG A 101 14.66 -3.26 -3.15
N GLN A 102 13.34 -3.21 -3.29
CA GLN A 102 12.35 -3.10 -2.23
C GLN A 102 11.75 -4.49 -1.98
N LEU A 103 11.60 -4.84 -0.70
CA LEU A 103 11.08 -6.14 -0.26
C LEU A 103 9.58 -6.08 0.06
N ASN A 104 9.07 -4.87 0.36
CA ASN A 104 7.66 -4.63 0.67
C ASN A 104 7.16 -5.57 1.80
N ASP A 105 7.99 -5.73 2.84
CA ASP A 105 7.72 -6.50 4.05
C ASP A 105 8.34 -5.76 5.25
N LEU A 106 7.87 -6.10 6.46
CA LEU A 106 8.32 -5.50 7.72
C LEU A 106 9.43 -6.38 8.33
N LEU A 107 10.68 -6.14 7.92
CA LEU A 107 11.79 -7.01 8.28
C LEU A 107 12.43 -6.65 9.63
N PRO A 108 12.93 -7.65 10.38
CA PRO A 108 13.40 -7.47 11.75
C PRO A 108 14.69 -6.65 11.79
N LEU A 109 14.76 -5.68 12.67
CA LEU A 109 15.97 -4.91 12.91
C LEU A 109 16.92 -5.66 13.83
N THR A 110 18.22 -5.53 13.58
CA THR A 110 19.23 -5.79 14.61
C THR A 110 19.16 -4.65 15.63
N LEU A 111 18.86 -4.99 16.88
CA LEU A 111 18.60 -4.04 17.97
C LEU A 111 19.92 -3.58 18.59
N ASP A 112 20.74 -2.88 17.79
CA ASP A 112 22.04 -2.36 18.20
C ASP A 112 22.10 -0.83 18.16
N ARG A 113 23.25 -0.26 18.53
CA ARG A 113 23.45 1.19 18.52
C ARG A 113 23.45 1.79 17.12
N ALA A 114 23.93 1.06 16.11
CA ALA A 114 24.02 1.56 14.74
C ALA A 114 22.61 1.70 14.13
N ALA A 115 21.74 0.71 14.36
CA ALA A 115 20.33 0.79 14.00
C ALA A 115 19.60 1.91 14.76
N LEU A 116 19.86 2.05 16.07
CA LEU A 116 19.26 3.13 16.87
C LEU A 116 19.65 4.52 16.37
N ASP A 117 20.93 4.73 16.02
CA ASP A 117 21.41 5.99 15.48
C ASP A 117 20.79 6.28 14.10
N LEU A 118 20.70 5.28 13.22
CA LEU A 118 20.05 5.39 11.91
C LEU A 118 18.56 5.77 12.06
N LEU A 119 17.80 5.01 12.86
CA LEU A 119 16.38 5.32 13.07
C LEU A 119 16.21 6.69 13.74
N SER A 120 17.08 7.07 14.68
CA SER A 120 16.98 8.39 15.33
C SER A 120 17.08 9.54 14.31
N GLU A 121 18.01 9.44 13.35
CA GLU A 121 18.11 10.39 12.24
C GLU A 121 16.86 10.37 11.35
N ARG A 122 16.41 9.18 10.95
CA ARG A 122 15.28 9.01 10.03
C ARG A 122 13.97 9.48 10.62
N VAL A 123 13.68 9.14 11.86
CA VAL A 123 12.50 9.60 12.60
C VAL A 123 12.51 11.12 12.71
N SER A 124 13.63 11.73 13.10
CA SER A 124 13.75 13.20 13.17
C SER A 124 13.45 13.85 11.81
N ARG A 125 14.05 13.31 10.73
CA ARG A 125 13.83 13.79 9.37
C ARG A 125 12.38 13.67 8.91
N VAL A 126 11.70 12.57 9.25
CA VAL A 126 10.28 12.38 8.93
C VAL A 126 9.42 13.37 9.71
N GLN A 127 9.64 13.51 11.02
CA GLN A 127 8.90 14.49 11.84
C GLN A 127 9.07 15.92 11.32
N ASP A 128 10.28 16.31 10.93
CA ASP A 128 10.57 17.61 10.32
C ASP A 128 9.81 17.80 8.98
N ALA A 129 9.81 16.77 8.13
CA ALA A 129 9.12 16.82 6.84
C ALA A 129 7.59 16.90 6.99
N LEU A 130 7.03 16.17 7.96
CA LEU A 130 5.60 16.13 8.24
C LEU A 130 5.13 17.32 9.10
N GLY A 131 6.03 17.95 9.85
CA GLY A 131 5.72 19.04 10.78
C GLY A 131 4.93 18.59 12.00
N ARG A 132 5.07 17.32 12.42
CA ARG A 132 4.31 16.72 13.54
C ARG A 132 5.05 15.53 14.15
N GLN A 133 4.63 15.16 15.36
CA GLN A 133 5.12 13.94 16.03
C GLN A 133 4.69 12.70 15.24
N LEU A 134 5.64 11.79 15.04
CA LEU A 134 5.43 10.46 14.45
C LEU A 134 5.26 9.45 15.59
N LEU A 135 4.40 8.43 15.41
CA LEU A 135 4.37 7.26 16.28
C LEU A 135 5.15 6.11 15.65
N LEU A 136 6.01 5.46 16.42
CA LEU A 136 6.74 4.26 16.00
C LEU A 136 6.14 3.01 16.63
N GLU A 137 5.87 2.02 15.80
CA GLU A 137 5.23 0.76 16.17
C GLU A 137 6.22 -0.37 16.36
N ASN A 138 6.03 -1.17 17.42
CA ASN A 138 6.72 -2.45 17.59
C ASN A 138 6.19 -3.49 16.59
N VAL A 139 7.09 -4.26 15.99
CA VAL A 139 6.74 -5.31 15.03
C VAL A 139 6.83 -6.69 15.66
N SER A 140 6.04 -7.63 15.16
CA SER A 140 6.35 -9.04 15.36
C SER A 140 7.54 -9.45 14.50
N SER A 141 8.36 -10.36 15.02
CA SER A 141 9.51 -10.90 14.28
C SER A 141 9.61 -12.40 14.43
N TYR A 142 10.09 -13.07 13.37
CA TYR A 142 10.35 -14.50 13.40
C TYR A 142 11.77 -14.84 13.87
N VAL A 143 12.72 -13.90 13.79
CA VAL A 143 14.12 -14.13 14.19
C VAL A 143 14.64 -12.95 15.00
N ARG A 144 15.52 -13.25 15.95
CA ARG A 144 16.40 -12.28 16.65
C ARG A 144 17.83 -12.48 16.19
N PHE A 145 18.72 -11.53 16.44
CA PHE A 145 20.09 -11.57 15.96
C PHE A 145 21.10 -11.71 17.09
N HIS A 146 22.21 -12.41 16.82
CA HIS A 146 23.32 -12.50 17.79
C HIS A 146 23.93 -11.14 18.13
N ALA A 147 23.76 -10.15 17.25
CA ALA A 147 24.27 -8.80 17.41
C ALA A 147 23.32 -7.87 18.18
N ASP A 148 22.12 -8.34 18.58
CA ASP A 148 21.20 -7.54 19.39
C ASP A 148 21.88 -7.14 20.71
N ALA A 149 21.89 -5.83 21.00
CA ALA A 149 22.58 -5.26 22.16
C ALA A 149 21.62 -4.72 23.22
N MET A 150 20.32 -4.72 22.93
CA MET A 150 19.24 -4.32 23.81
C MET A 150 17.94 -5.02 23.41
N SER A 151 16.98 -5.08 24.33
CA SER A 151 15.62 -5.55 24.02
C SER A 151 14.87 -4.54 23.14
N GLU A 152 13.78 -4.99 22.50
CA GLU A 152 12.93 -4.15 21.65
C GLU A 152 12.30 -2.99 22.45
N ALA A 153 11.87 -3.25 23.68
CA ALA A 153 11.32 -2.23 24.58
C ALA A 153 12.37 -1.17 24.97
N GLU A 154 13.61 -1.59 25.25
CA GLU A 154 14.71 -0.66 25.51
C GLU A 154 15.07 0.16 24.27
N PHE A 155 15.06 -0.46 23.09
CA PHE A 155 15.30 0.22 21.82
C PHE A 155 14.25 1.30 21.55
N LEU A 156 12.96 0.98 21.67
CA LEU A 156 11.86 1.93 21.48
C LEU A 156 11.87 3.05 22.51
N ALA A 157 12.12 2.73 23.79
CA ALA A 157 12.25 3.74 24.84
C ALA A 157 13.41 4.71 24.57
N ALA A 158 14.57 4.19 24.13
CA ALA A 158 15.72 5.01 23.77
C ALA A 158 15.46 5.85 22.52
N LEU A 159 14.78 5.31 21.50
CA LEU A 159 14.43 6.02 20.28
C LEU A 159 13.47 7.18 20.56
N ALA A 160 12.40 6.93 21.33
CA ALA A 160 11.44 7.95 21.73
C ALA A 160 12.09 9.05 22.56
N LEU A 161 12.97 8.69 23.51
CA LEU A 161 13.72 9.67 24.31
C LEU A 161 14.63 10.56 23.44
N ARG A 162 15.30 10.00 22.42
CA ARG A 162 16.24 10.74 21.56
C ARG A 162 15.55 11.66 20.56
N THR A 163 14.40 11.25 20.04
CA THR A 163 13.76 11.90 18.88
C THR A 163 12.49 12.67 19.26
N GLY A 164 11.94 12.41 20.44
CA GLY A 164 10.63 12.91 20.84
C GLY A 164 9.48 12.27 20.08
N CYS A 165 9.68 11.19 19.32
CA CYS A 165 8.58 10.46 18.72
C CYS A 165 7.70 9.81 19.80
N GLY A 166 6.43 9.59 19.48
CA GLY A 166 5.58 8.75 20.31
C GLY A 166 5.73 7.28 19.92
N LEU A 167 5.10 6.40 20.69
CA LEU A 167 5.01 4.98 20.39
C LEU A 167 3.57 4.59 20.08
N LEU A 168 3.39 3.76 19.06
CA LEU A 168 2.21 2.94 18.86
C LEU A 168 2.58 1.56 19.41
N LEU A 169 1.85 1.06 20.39
CA LEU A 169 2.14 -0.24 20.99
C LEU A 169 1.11 -1.24 20.51
N ASP A 170 1.50 -2.10 19.58
CA ASP A 170 0.69 -3.27 19.23
C ASP A 170 0.90 -4.36 20.27
N ILE A 171 -0.18 -4.60 21.02
CA ILE A 171 -0.23 -5.60 22.09
C ILE A 171 -0.21 -7.01 21.53
N ASN A 172 -0.75 -7.23 20.31
CA ASN A 172 -0.66 -8.51 19.64
C ASN A 172 0.79 -8.83 19.28
N ASN A 173 1.53 -7.89 18.68
CA ASN A 173 2.96 -8.05 18.40
C ASN A 173 3.79 -8.37 19.64
N LEU A 174 3.53 -7.73 20.80
CA LEU A 174 4.20 -8.09 22.05
C LEU A 174 3.94 -9.55 22.45
N TYR A 175 2.70 -10.01 22.34
CA TYR A 175 2.34 -11.39 22.65
C TYR A 175 2.98 -12.39 21.68
N VAL A 176 2.98 -12.07 20.39
CA VAL A 176 3.61 -12.89 19.35
C VAL A 176 5.12 -13.02 19.62
N ASN A 177 5.80 -11.91 19.92
CA ASN A 177 7.23 -11.91 20.28
C ASN A 177 7.50 -12.68 21.58
N GLN A 178 6.62 -12.59 22.59
CA GLN A 178 6.69 -13.43 23.80
C GLN A 178 6.63 -14.93 23.46
N CYS A 179 5.70 -15.34 22.59
CA CYS A 179 5.60 -16.74 22.18
C CYS A 179 6.78 -17.20 21.33
N ASN A 180 7.28 -16.35 20.44
CA ASN A 180 8.34 -16.72 19.51
C ASN A 180 9.73 -16.69 20.16
N HIS A 181 10.01 -15.70 21.00
CA HIS A 181 11.36 -15.43 21.51
C HIS A 181 11.51 -15.62 23.02
N GLY A 182 10.42 -15.94 23.73
CA GLY A 182 10.44 -16.08 25.19
C GLY A 182 10.55 -14.76 25.96
N GLU A 183 10.27 -13.64 25.29
CA GLU A 183 10.24 -12.31 25.89
C GLU A 183 9.07 -12.16 26.89
N ASP A 184 9.19 -11.30 27.89
CA ASP A 184 8.09 -11.00 28.82
C ASP A 184 7.37 -9.72 28.37
N ALA A 185 6.15 -9.88 27.83
CA ALA A 185 5.35 -8.77 27.32
C ALA A 185 4.92 -7.79 28.44
N LEU A 186 4.71 -8.27 29.68
CA LEU A 186 4.40 -7.40 30.81
C LEU A 186 5.63 -6.58 31.23
N ALA A 187 6.81 -7.19 31.20
CA ALA A 187 8.06 -6.48 31.43
C ALA A 187 8.32 -5.42 30.35
N ALA A 188 8.04 -5.72 29.07
CA ALA A 188 8.13 -4.77 27.97
C ALA A 188 7.18 -3.56 28.18
N ILE A 189 5.91 -3.79 28.56
CA ILE A 189 4.95 -2.74 28.91
C ILE A 189 5.47 -1.90 30.10
N ALA A 190 6.04 -2.54 31.12
CA ALA A 190 6.54 -1.85 32.31
C ALA A 190 7.77 -0.96 32.01
N ALA A 191 8.63 -1.39 31.09
CA ALA A 191 9.86 -0.69 30.68
C ALA A 191 9.59 0.65 29.98
N ILE A 192 8.44 0.79 29.32
CA ILE A 192 8.05 2.03 28.63
C ILE A 192 7.45 3.03 29.65
N ALA A 193 7.91 4.28 29.56
CA ALA A 193 7.45 5.36 30.43
C ALA A 193 6.02 5.84 30.06
N PRO A 194 5.16 6.17 31.05
CA PRO A 194 3.87 6.78 30.76
C PRO A 194 4.03 8.13 30.07
N GLY A 195 3.15 8.41 29.11
CA GLY A 195 3.22 9.61 28.27
C GLY A 195 4.04 9.45 26.99
N THR A 196 4.76 8.34 26.81
CA THR A 196 5.47 8.02 25.56
C THR A 196 4.56 7.33 24.53
N VAL A 197 3.65 6.48 25.00
CA VAL A 197 2.70 5.77 24.12
C VAL A 197 1.55 6.70 23.74
N GLY A 198 1.29 6.83 22.45
CA GLY A 198 0.22 7.65 21.89
C GLY A 198 -0.98 6.84 21.38
N GLU A 199 -0.77 5.55 21.10
CA GLU A 199 -1.76 4.67 20.46
C GLU A 199 -1.50 3.21 20.85
N LEU A 200 -2.57 2.41 20.92
CA LEU A 200 -2.53 0.97 21.18
C LEU A 200 -3.22 0.22 20.03
N HIS A 201 -2.63 -0.86 19.56
CA HIS A 201 -3.26 -1.75 18.58
C HIS A 201 -3.61 -3.10 19.22
N LEU A 202 -4.69 -3.69 18.71
CA LEU A 202 -5.19 -5.00 19.08
C LEU A 202 -5.56 -5.77 17.83
N GLY A 203 -4.89 -6.90 17.62
CA GLY A 203 -5.15 -7.81 16.52
C GLY A 203 -5.22 -9.27 16.96
N GLY A 204 -5.49 -10.15 15.99
CA GLY A 204 -5.46 -11.59 16.17
C GLY A 204 -4.35 -12.26 15.37
N HIS A 205 -3.82 -13.35 15.91
CA HIS A 205 -2.69 -14.11 15.33
C HIS A 205 -3.09 -15.55 14.98
N LEU A 206 -2.20 -16.24 14.26
CA LEU A 206 -2.29 -17.65 13.94
C LEU A 206 -1.24 -18.43 14.74
N VAL A 207 -1.68 -19.42 15.51
CA VAL A 207 -0.78 -20.32 16.26
C VAL A 207 -0.46 -21.54 15.40
N THR A 208 0.82 -21.80 15.15
CA THR A 208 1.31 -23.06 14.57
C THR A 208 2.14 -23.82 15.61
N PRO A 209 2.49 -25.10 15.37
CA PRO A 209 3.35 -25.84 16.30
C PRO A 209 4.73 -25.23 16.52
N GLU A 210 5.29 -24.56 15.51
CA GLU A 210 6.66 -24.03 15.52
C GLU A 210 6.77 -22.52 15.76
N VAL A 211 5.70 -21.76 15.47
CA VAL A 211 5.71 -20.29 15.51
C VAL A 211 4.31 -19.73 15.72
N VAL A 212 4.22 -18.55 16.33
CA VAL A 212 3.01 -17.73 16.27
C VAL A 212 3.21 -16.70 15.16
N ILE A 213 2.31 -16.73 14.18
CA ILE A 213 2.33 -15.87 13.00
C ILE A 213 1.39 -14.72 13.25
N ASP A 214 1.91 -13.51 13.15
CA ASP A 214 1.09 -12.34 13.09
C ASP A 214 0.49 -12.18 11.68
N HIS A 215 -0.83 -12.24 11.59
CA HIS A 215 -1.54 -12.16 10.32
C HIS A 215 -2.78 -11.27 10.38
N HIS A 216 -3.10 -10.71 11.56
CA HIS A 216 -4.29 -9.90 11.81
C HIS A 216 -5.55 -10.42 11.11
N GLY A 217 -5.78 -11.73 11.24
CA GLY A 217 -6.80 -12.48 10.48
C GLY A 217 -7.89 -13.12 11.34
N ALA A 218 -7.85 -12.89 12.65
CA ALA A 218 -8.69 -13.54 13.63
C ALA A 218 -9.13 -12.56 14.72
N ASN A 219 -10.10 -12.98 15.54
CA ASN A 219 -10.47 -12.25 16.76
C ASN A 219 -9.26 -12.07 17.69
N VAL A 220 -9.31 -11.00 18.49
CA VAL A 220 -8.27 -10.73 19.50
C VAL A 220 -8.29 -11.84 20.54
N ALA A 221 -7.14 -12.46 20.77
CA ALA A 221 -7.03 -13.60 21.68
C ALA A 221 -7.08 -13.17 23.16
N GLU A 222 -7.58 -14.04 24.01
CA GLU A 222 -7.69 -13.80 25.46
C GLU A 222 -6.38 -13.35 26.15
N PRO A 223 -5.19 -13.92 25.84
CA PRO A 223 -3.93 -13.42 26.39
C PRO A 223 -3.62 -11.96 25.98
N VAL A 224 -4.00 -11.56 24.77
CA VAL A 224 -3.82 -10.20 24.25
C VAL A 224 -4.74 -9.24 25.00
N TRP A 225 -6.00 -9.63 25.28
CA TRP A 225 -6.90 -8.83 26.11
C TRP A 225 -6.34 -8.56 27.52
N ARG A 226 -5.67 -9.54 28.13
CA ARG A 226 -5.03 -9.35 29.45
C ARG A 226 -3.85 -8.39 29.40
N LEU A 227 -3.04 -8.46 28.33
CA LEU A 227 -1.96 -7.50 28.11
C LEU A 227 -2.51 -6.10 27.83
N TYR A 228 -3.65 -5.99 27.14
CA TYR A 228 -4.34 -4.72 26.93
C TYR A 228 -4.81 -4.10 28.25
N GLU A 229 -5.39 -4.88 29.16
CA GLU A 229 -5.75 -4.39 30.50
C GLU A 229 -4.51 -3.91 31.28
N ALA A 230 -3.38 -4.60 31.17
CA ALA A 230 -2.12 -4.16 31.77
C ALA A 230 -1.59 -2.86 31.14
N ALA A 231 -1.68 -2.73 29.81
CA ALA A 231 -1.32 -1.50 29.10
C ALA A 231 -2.23 -0.33 29.51
N LEU A 232 -3.54 -0.53 29.62
CA LEU A 232 -4.49 0.46 30.12
C LEU A 232 -4.19 0.86 31.58
N ALA A 233 -3.81 -0.09 32.43
CA ALA A 233 -3.42 0.21 33.81
C ALA A 233 -2.13 1.05 33.88
N ARG A 234 -1.20 0.83 32.94
CA ARG A 234 0.09 1.52 32.88
C ARG A 234 0.01 2.90 32.23
N PHE A 235 -0.68 2.99 31.10
CA PHE A 235 -0.71 4.15 30.21
C PHE A 235 -2.06 4.87 30.17
N GLY A 236 -3.08 4.37 30.88
CA GLY A 236 -4.42 4.94 30.86
C GLY A 236 -5.17 4.71 29.54
N ALA A 237 -6.32 5.37 29.43
CA ALA A 237 -7.22 5.31 28.29
C ALA A 237 -6.65 6.06 27.05
N LEU A 238 -5.81 5.37 26.27
CA LEU A 238 -5.23 5.86 25.02
C LEU A 238 -6.08 5.47 23.79
N PRO A 239 -5.98 6.21 22.66
CA PRO A 239 -6.50 5.76 21.37
C PRO A 239 -6.16 4.28 21.14
N THR A 240 -7.19 3.46 20.92
CA THR A 240 -7.02 2.01 20.70
C THR A 240 -7.64 1.64 19.37
N LEU A 241 -6.94 0.87 18.55
CA LEU A 241 -7.44 0.34 17.29
C LEU A 241 -7.69 -1.16 17.40
N ILE A 242 -8.78 -1.64 16.80
CA ILE A 242 -8.87 -3.04 16.37
C ILE A 242 -8.37 -3.15 14.94
N GLU A 243 -7.27 -3.89 14.77
CA GLU A 243 -6.62 -4.13 13.49
C GLU A 243 -7.04 -5.47 12.88
N TRP A 244 -7.26 -5.48 11.55
CA TRP A 244 -7.65 -6.68 10.80
C TRP A 244 -7.27 -6.54 9.32
N ASP A 245 -6.36 -7.39 8.83
CA ASP A 245 -5.76 -7.27 7.50
C ASP A 245 -5.95 -8.47 6.58
N THR A 246 -6.06 -9.66 7.15
CA THR A 246 -6.32 -10.87 6.37
C THR A 246 -7.69 -11.44 6.73
N ALA A 247 -8.30 -12.18 5.80
CA ALA A 247 -9.63 -12.76 6.02
C ALA A 247 -10.65 -11.75 6.60
N ILE A 248 -10.72 -10.54 6.03
CA ILE A 248 -11.51 -9.41 6.53
C ILE A 248 -12.94 -9.87 6.87
N PRO A 249 -13.39 -9.73 8.13
CA PRO A 249 -14.66 -10.30 8.56
C PRO A 249 -15.82 -9.36 8.17
N PRO A 250 -17.08 -9.79 8.31
CA PRO A 250 -18.21 -8.86 8.28
C PRO A 250 -18.02 -7.73 9.29
N LEU A 251 -18.42 -6.51 8.91
CA LEU A 251 -18.21 -5.30 9.72
C LEU A 251 -18.70 -5.45 11.18
N GLU A 252 -19.81 -6.15 11.40
CA GLU A 252 -20.36 -6.32 12.75
C GLU A 252 -19.42 -7.12 13.69
N VAL A 253 -18.64 -8.05 13.15
CA VAL A 253 -17.64 -8.79 13.93
C VAL A 253 -16.50 -7.86 14.36
N LEU A 254 -16.01 -7.02 13.43
CA LEU A 254 -14.98 -6.02 13.71
C LEU A 254 -15.46 -5.02 14.77
N LEU A 255 -16.68 -4.50 14.61
CA LEU A 255 -17.26 -3.56 15.57
C LEU A 255 -17.52 -4.21 16.95
N ALA A 256 -17.83 -5.50 17.01
CA ALA A 256 -18.01 -6.21 18.28
C ALA A 256 -16.68 -6.34 19.07
N GLU A 257 -15.55 -6.54 18.40
CA GLU A 257 -14.23 -6.49 19.06
C GLU A 257 -13.94 -5.06 19.58
N ALA A 258 -14.30 -4.03 18.78
CA ALA A 258 -14.13 -2.64 19.19
C ALA A 258 -15.00 -2.29 20.42
N ASP A 259 -16.21 -2.84 20.51
CA ASP A 259 -17.07 -2.66 21.68
C ASP A 259 -16.47 -3.28 22.94
N LYS A 260 -15.83 -4.46 22.82
CA LYS A 260 -15.12 -5.09 23.96
C LYS A 260 -13.98 -4.21 24.44
N ALA A 261 -13.14 -3.72 23.53
CA ALA A 261 -12.07 -2.79 23.85
C ALA A 261 -12.64 -1.50 24.48
N ALA A 262 -13.74 -0.97 23.97
CA ALA A 262 -14.37 0.24 24.51
C ALA A 262 -14.86 0.06 25.96
N VAL A 263 -15.37 -1.12 26.32
CA VAL A 263 -15.76 -1.45 27.71
C VAL A 263 -14.54 -1.43 28.65
N LEU A 264 -13.41 -2.00 28.23
CA LEU A 264 -12.18 -2.00 29.02
C LEU A 264 -11.57 -0.59 29.11
N HIS A 265 -11.50 0.11 27.98
CA HIS A 265 -11.03 1.49 27.86
C HIS A 265 -11.82 2.44 28.77
N ALA A 266 -13.15 2.29 28.87
CA ALA A 266 -14.00 3.11 29.74
C ALA A 266 -13.79 2.86 31.25
N ARG A 267 -13.27 1.68 31.63
CA ARG A 267 -12.93 1.33 33.02
C ARG A 267 -11.56 1.85 33.43
N ALA A 268 -10.68 2.11 32.47
CA ALA A 268 -9.34 2.62 32.73
C ALA A 268 -9.43 4.04 33.33
N ALA A 269 -8.67 4.29 34.40
CA ALA A 269 -8.59 5.62 34.96
C ALA A 269 -7.93 6.58 33.97
N PRO A 270 -8.38 7.85 33.86
CA PRO A 270 -7.66 8.84 33.08
C PRO A 270 -6.24 9.02 33.63
N LEU A 271 -5.25 9.09 32.74
CA LEU A 271 -3.85 9.32 33.07
C LEU A 271 -3.70 10.50 34.03
N ARG A 272 -3.15 10.25 35.23
CA ARG A 272 -2.55 11.32 36.03
C ARG A 272 -1.17 11.58 35.44
N LEU A 273 -1.06 12.60 34.59
CA LEU A 273 0.24 13.14 34.20
C LEU A 273 0.92 13.71 35.46
N ALA A 274 1.75 12.91 36.11
CA ALA A 274 2.84 13.47 36.90
C ALA A 274 3.75 14.17 35.89
N ALA A 275 4.07 15.45 36.13
CA ALA A 275 5.02 16.17 35.30
C ALA A 275 6.29 15.30 35.19
N ALA A 276 6.64 14.89 33.98
CA ALA A 276 7.87 14.17 33.70
C ALA A 276 9.04 15.12 33.96
N ARG A 277 9.42 15.22 35.23
CA ARG A 277 10.67 15.76 35.74
C ARG A 277 11.07 14.78 36.83
N ASP A 278 12.23 14.16 36.68
CA ASP A 278 12.86 13.23 37.63
C ASP A 278 12.58 11.73 37.39
N ALA A 279 12.51 11.28 36.13
CA ALA A 279 12.97 9.92 35.84
C ALA A 279 14.51 9.91 35.95
N GLU A 280 15.07 9.07 36.82
CA GLU A 280 16.53 8.90 36.94
C GLU A 280 17.14 8.70 35.57
N VAL A 281 18.05 9.61 35.23
CA VAL A 281 18.74 9.67 33.95
C VAL A 281 19.60 8.42 33.82
N VAL A 282 19.16 7.45 33.02
CA VAL A 282 20.10 6.48 32.45
C VAL A 282 20.99 7.26 31.51
N GLN A 283 22.17 7.65 31.98
CA GLN A 283 23.18 8.27 31.14
C GLN A 283 23.63 7.25 30.10
N VAL A 284 23.05 7.34 28.90
CA VAL A 284 23.67 6.81 27.70
C VAL A 284 24.76 7.81 27.33
N PRO A 285 26.05 7.41 27.29
CA PRO A 285 27.13 8.32 26.91
C PRO A 285 26.83 8.98 25.56
N ALA A 286 27.15 10.27 25.45
CA ALA A 286 27.02 11.01 24.19
C ALA A 286 27.78 10.30 23.06
N SER A 287 27.18 10.27 21.86
CA SER A 287 27.76 9.57 20.71
C SER A 287 28.99 10.29 20.17
N GLU A 288 30.09 9.55 20.04
CA GLU A 288 30.92 9.69 18.85
C GLU A 288 30.05 9.14 17.70
N GLY A 289 29.74 9.98 16.70
CA GLY A 289 28.78 9.63 15.65
C GLY A 289 29.07 8.26 15.00
N ALA A 290 28.03 7.56 14.55
CA ALA A 290 28.15 6.26 13.90
C ALA A 290 29.30 6.26 12.88
N SER A 291 30.33 5.44 13.14
CA SER A 291 31.46 5.34 12.23
C SER A 291 30.99 4.81 10.87
N MET A 292 31.66 5.21 9.78
CA MET A 292 31.37 4.64 8.46
C MET A 292 31.48 3.12 8.45
N SER A 293 32.32 2.53 9.31
CA SER A 293 32.47 1.08 9.44
C SER A 293 31.23 0.40 10.01
N SER A 294 30.51 1.00 10.96
CA SER A 294 29.32 0.39 11.56
C SER A 294 28.10 0.51 10.64
N SER A 295 27.98 1.62 9.90
CA SER A 295 26.93 1.77 8.88
C SER A 295 27.11 0.78 7.72
N LEU A 296 28.35 0.50 7.31
CA LEU A 296 28.64 -0.52 6.30
C LEU A 296 28.27 -1.92 6.80
N ALA A 297 28.60 -2.27 8.04
CA ALA A 297 28.24 -3.57 8.62
C ALA A 297 26.71 -3.80 8.66
N LEU A 298 25.92 -2.79 9.07
CA LEU A 298 24.46 -2.88 9.06
C LEU A 298 23.90 -3.08 7.64
N ALA A 299 24.42 -2.33 6.66
CA ALA A 299 24.00 -2.47 5.27
C ALA A 299 24.34 -3.86 4.69
N ASP A 300 25.52 -4.39 5.01
CA ASP A 300 25.96 -5.71 4.57
C ASP A 300 25.11 -6.83 5.19
N HIS A 301 24.74 -6.70 6.47
CA HIS A 301 23.82 -7.63 7.13
C HIS A 301 22.44 -7.65 6.46
N GLN A 302 21.84 -6.47 6.22
CA GLN A 302 20.55 -6.37 5.53
C GLN A 302 20.63 -6.90 4.09
N GLN A 303 21.73 -6.64 3.38
CA GLN A 303 21.93 -7.15 2.02
C GLN A 303 22.06 -8.68 1.99
N LEU A 304 22.78 -9.28 2.95
CA LEU A 304 22.88 -10.74 3.06
C LEU A 304 21.53 -11.38 3.39
N PHE A 305 20.79 -10.82 4.34
CA PHE A 305 19.44 -11.25 4.67
C PHE A 305 18.53 -11.18 3.43
N ALA A 306 18.44 -10.02 2.80
CA ALA A 306 17.63 -9.84 1.59
C ALA A 306 18.04 -10.81 0.47
N GLY A 307 19.34 -10.98 0.22
CA GLY A 307 19.86 -11.90 -0.79
C GLY A 307 19.43 -13.35 -0.56
N ALA A 308 19.49 -13.81 0.69
CA ALA A 308 19.09 -15.17 1.08
C ALA A 308 17.58 -15.45 0.99
N LEU A 309 16.74 -14.42 0.90
CA LEU A 309 15.31 -14.60 0.58
C LEU A 309 15.13 -15.04 -0.88
N PHE A 310 15.96 -14.54 -1.80
CA PHE A 310 15.89 -14.84 -3.23
C PHE A 310 16.73 -16.07 -3.61
N ASP A 311 17.91 -16.22 -3.01
CA ASP A 311 18.87 -17.29 -3.26
C ASP A 311 19.05 -18.21 -2.04
N ALA A 312 18.65 -19.46 -2.20
CA ALA A 312 18.76 -20.46 -1.14
C ALA A 312 20.22 -20.79 -0.77
N GLN A 313 21.20 -20.53 -1.65
CA GLN A 313 22.62 -20.78 -1.37
C GLN A 313 23.19 -19.83 -0.30
N LEU A 314 22.61 -18.65 -0.15
CA LEU A 314 23.01 -17.66 0.87
C LEU A 314 22.32 -17.92 2.22
N ALA A 315 21.29 -18.77 2.27
CA ALA A 315 20.50 -19.00 3.48
C ALA A 315 21.31 -19.44 4.70
N PRO A 316 22.29 -20.37 4.60
CA PRO A 316 23.10 -20.75 5.76
C PRO A 316 23.88 -19.57 6.37
N GLN A 317 24.36 -18.64 5.54
CA GLN A 317 25.11 -17.47 6.00
C GLN A 317 24.19 -16.45 6.68
N ALA A 318 23.00 -16.22 6.14
CA ALA A 318 22.01 -15.32 6.73
C ALA A 318 21.44 -15.88 8.05
N VAL A 319 21.13 -17.18 8.09
CA VAL A 319 20.63 -17.84 9.30
C VAL A 319 21.70 -17.87 10.40
N ALA A 320 23.00 -17.96 10.06
CA ALA A 320 24.08 -17.88 11.04
C ALA A 320 24.17 -16.53 11.77
N LEU A 321 23.54 -15.46 11.25
CA LEU A 321 23.41 -14.19 11.96
C LEU A 321 22.31 -14.22 13.04
N CYS A 322 21.35 -15.13 12.90
CA CYS A 322 20.18 -15.22 13.77
C CYS A 322 20.53 -15.96 15.06
N SER A 323 20.07 -15.45 16.20
CA SER A 323 20.19 -16.16 17.47
C SER A 323 19.15 -17.29 17.53
N ASP A 324 19.63 -18.53 17.62
CA ASP A 324 18.76 -19.71 17.56
C ASP A 324 18.17 -20.10 18.93
N GLY A 325 17.39 -19.19 19.53
CA GLY A 325 16.83 -19.34 20.88
C GLY A 325 16.05 -20.65 21.12
N HIS A 326 15.58 -21.30 20.04
CA HIS A 326 14.77 -22.52 20.12
C HIS A 326 15.05 -23.59 19.04
N GLY A 327 16.15 -23.52 18.28
CA GLY A 327 16.43 -24.55 17.26
C GLY A 327 15.62 -24.43 15.95
N HIS A 328 15.02 -23.26 15.69
CA HIS A 328 14.04 -23.03 14.62
C HIS A 328 14.42 -21.90 13.66
N ALA A 329 15.62 -21.33 13.75
CA ALA A 329 16.03 -20.17 12.96
C ALA A 329 15.84 -20.37 11.44
N GLU A 330 16.19 -21.53 10.88
CA GLU A 330 15.99 -21.82 9.45
C GLU A 330 14.52 -21.80 9.03
N HIS A 331 13.65 -22.46 9.81
CA HIS A 331 12.21 -22.51 9.53
C HIS A 331 11.58 -21.12 9.64
N ARG A 332 11.92 -20.38 10.70
CA ARG A 332 11.42 -19.02 10.94
C ARG A 332 11.91 -18.03 9.90
N TYR A 333 13.15 -18.16 9.45
CA TYR A 333 13.69 -17.40 8.34
C TYR A 333 12.91 -17.66 7.04
N ALA A 334 12.53 -18.92 6.78
CA ALA A 334 11.78 -19.28 5.58
C ALA A 334 10.37 -18.65 5.53
N LEU A 335 9.80 -18.22 6.66
CA LEU A 335 8.52 -17.49 6.70
C LEU A 335 8.61 -16.16 5.96
N TYR A 336 9.70 -15.39 6.11
CA TYR A 336 9.91 -14.15 5.34
C TYR A 336 9.95 -14.41 3.83
N ARG A 337 10.54 -15.53 3.40
CA ARG A 337 10.51 -15.94 1.98
C ARG A 337 9.08 -16.27 1.51
N GLY A 338 8.30 -16.90 2.39
CA GLY A 338 6.87 -17.16 2.18
C GLY A 338 6.09 -15.85 2.01
N ASN A 339 6.28 -14.90 2.91
CA ASN A 339 5.65 -13.58 2.88
C ASN A 339 5.85 -12.87 1.53
N LEU A 340 7.10 -12.82 1.02
CA LEU A 340 7.37 -12.24 -0.30
C LEU A 340 6.51 -12.87 -1.40
N THR A 341 6.43 -14.21 -1.42
CA THR A 341 5.64 -14.92 -2.44
C THR A 341 4.16 -14.60 -2.30
N THR A 342 3.63 -14.59 -1.08
CA THR A 342 2.24 -14.22 -0.80
C THR A 342 1.95 -12.78 -1.22
N THR A 343 2.83 -11.83 -0.92
CA THR A 343 2.71 -10.41 -1.31
C THR A 343 2.70 -10.26 -2.82
N TRP A 344 3.60 -10.93 -3.54
CA TRP A 344 3.62 -10.88 -5.00
C TRP A 344 2.35 -11.42 -5.61
N THR A 345 1.88 -12.59 -5.16
CA THR A 345 0.65 -13.20 -5.66
C THR A 345 -0.56 -12.30 -5.40
N LYS A 346 -0.72 -11.77 -4.18
CA LYS A 346 -1.82 -10.87 -3.84
C LYS A 346 -1.80 -9.59 -4.68
N THR A 347 -0.63 -8.97 -4.82
CA THR A 347 -0.47 -7.71 -5.56
C THR A 347 -0.78 -7.91 -7.05
N LEU A 348 -0.22 -8.95 -7.67
CA LEU A 348 -0.48 -9.24 -9.07
C LEU A 348 -1.93 -9.69 -9.29
N ALA A 349 -2.54 -10.44 -8.38
CA ALA A 349 -3.95 -10.84 -8.50
C ALA A 349 -4.89 -9.63 -8.49
N ALA A 350 -4.57 -8.59 -7.71
CA ALA A 350 -5.33 -7.35 -7.70
C ALA A 350 -5.17 -6.55 -9.03
N ALA A 351 -3.98 -6.54 -9.62
CA ALA A 351 -3.70 -5.85 -10.87
C ALA A 351 -4.14 -6.63 -12.13
N TYR A 352 -4.18 -7.97 -12.06
CA TYR A 352 -4.42 -8.89 -13.19
C TYR A 352 -5.51 -9.94 -12.90
N PRO A 353 -6.74 -9.54 -12.47
CA PRO A 353 -7.78 -10.48 -12.06
C PRO A 353 -8.29 -11.39 -13.19
N VAL A 354 -8.33 -10.91 -14.44
CA VAL A 354 -8.75 -11.73 -15.60
C VAL A 354 -7.63 -12.69 -16.00
N VAL A 355 -6.36 -12.29 -15.99
CA VAL A 355 -5.26 -13.24 -16.19
C VAL A 355 -5.30 -14.35 -15.15
N LEU A 356 -5.53 -14.01 -13.87
CA LEU A 356 -5.73 -15.00 -12.80
C LEU A 356 -6.90 -15.95 -13.12
N ALA A 357 -8.05 -15.42 -13.54
CA ALA A 357 -9.21 -16.24 -13.89
C ALA A 357 -8.94 -17.17 -15.08
N LEU A 358 -8.15 -16.73 -16.06
CA LEU A 358 -7.82 -17.49 -17.26
C LEU A 358 -6.87 -18.66 -16.99
N VAL A 359 -5.86 -18.45 -16.12
CA VAL A 359 -4.81 -19.47 -15.87
C VAL A 359 -5.07 -20.30 -14.62
N GLY A 360 -5.95 -19.83 -13.73
CA GLY A 360 -6.26 -20.47 -12.45
C GLY A 360 -5.26 -20.12 -11.33
N GLU A 361 -5.70 -20.28 -10.07
CA GLU A 361 -4.95 -19.85 -8.89
C GLU A 361 -3.58 -20.52 -8.74
N GLU A 362 -3.49 -21.84 -8.97
CA GLU A 362 -2.25 -22.60 -8.80
C GLU A 362 -1.17 -22.13 -9.79
N PHE A 363 -1.52 -22.04 -11.07
CA PHE A 363 -0.59 -21.58 -12.10
C PHE A 363 -0.21 -20.12 -11.87
N PHE A 364 -1.19 -19.26 -11.54
CA PHE A 364 -0.95 -17.86 -11.26
C PHE A 364 0.00 -17.67 -10.07
N GLY A 365 -0.13 -18.48 -9.01
CA GLY A 365 0.80 -18.48 -7.88
C GLY A 365 2.24 -18.79 -8.30
N GLY A 366 2.43 -19.82 -9.12
CA GLY A 366 3.74 -20.16 -9.70
C GLY A 366 4.31 -19.06 -10.60
N LEU A 367 3.45 -18.46 -11.42
CA LEU A 367 3.77 -17.37 -12.33
C LEU A 367 4.18 -16.09 -11.58
N ALA A 368 3.42 -15.71 -10.55
CA ALA A 368 3.72 -14.57 -9.68
C ALA A 368 5.07 -14.73 -8.98
N ARG A 369 5.39 -15.94 -8.50
CA ARG A 369 6.68 -16.26 -7.90
C ARG A 369 7.83 -16.16 -8.91
N ALA A 370 7.63 -16.64 -10.13
CA ALA A 370 8.63 -16.54 -11.19
C ALA A 370 8.88 -15.06 -11.59
N TYR A 371 7.80 -14.29 -11.77
CA TYR A 371 7.88 -12.86 -12.06
C TYR A 371 8.58 -12.08 -10.93
N GLY A 372 8.18 -12.25 -9.67
CA GLY A 372 8.77 -11.50 -8.55
C GLY A 372 10.26 -11.77 -8.33
N ARG A 373 10.75 -12.95 -8.73
CA ARG A 373 12.19 -13.27 -8.75
C ARG A 373 12.92 -12.61 -9.92
N ALA A 374 12.33 -12.57 -11.11
CA ALA A 374 12.93 -11.96 -12.30
C ALA A 374 12.87 -10.43 -12.28
N HIS A 375 11.82 -9.88 -11.68
CA HIS A 375 11.50 -8.45 -11.60
C HIS A 375 11.19 -8.05 -10.16
N PRO A 376 12.18 -8.07 -9.24
CA PRO A 376 11.99 -7.62 -7.87
C PRO A 376 11.51 -6.15 -7.85
N SER A 377 10.73 -5.79 -6.83
CA SER A 377 10.21 -4.44 -6.72
C SER A 377 11.34 -3.42 -6.56
N GLY A 378 11.24 -2.28 -7.24
CA GLY A 378 12.08 -1.11 -7.03
C GLY A 378 11.38 0.00 -6.24
N ASN A 379 10.14 -0.21 -5.81
CA ASN A 379 9.30 0.81 -5.19
C ASN A 379 8.62 0.29 -3.92
N ALA A 380 8.53 1.15 -2.90
CA ALA A 380 7.77 0.88 -1.68
C ALA A 380 6.25 0.80 -1.97
N ASP A 381 5.79 1.47 -3.02
CA ASP A 381 4.42 1.43 -3.48
C ASP A 381 4.17 0.23 -4.41
N LEU A 382 3.45 -0.77 -3.89
CA LEU A 382 3.09 -1.99 -4.60
C LEU A 382 2.15 -1.76 -5.80
N ASN A 383 1.53 -0.58 -5.94
CA ASN A 383 0.76 -0.24 -7.14
C ASN A 383 1.66 -0.10 -8.39
N HIS A 384 2.98 -0.12 -8.24
CA HIS A 384 3.95 -0.19 -9.33
C HIS A 384 4.45 -1.62 -9.61
N PHE A 385 4.15 -2.59 -8.75
CA PHE A 385 4.60 -3.97 -8.89
C PHE A 385 3.70 -4.74 -9.87
N GLY A 386 4.23 -4.99 -11.06
CA GLY A 386 3.50 -5.63 -12.16
C GLY A 386 3.81 -5.00 -13.52
N ALA A 387 4.41 -3.81 -13.56
CA ALA A 387 4.64 -3.06 -14.80
C ALA A 387 5.29 -3.84 -15.97
N HIS A 388 6.11 -4.86 -15.68
CA HIS A 388 6.78 -5.69 -16.69
C HIS A 388 6.08 -7.02 -16.95
N PHE A 389 4.93 -7.30 -16.34
CA PHE A 389 4.28 -8.61 -16.34
C PHE A 389 3.85 -9.02 -17.76
N SER A 390 3.30 -8.08 -18.55
CA SER A 390 2.98 -8.34 -19.97
C SER A 390 4.22 -8.76 -20.77
N THR A 391 5.32 -8.01 -20.66
CA THR A 391 6.57 -8.35 -21.36
C THR A 391 7.14 -9.67 -20.89
N PHE A 392 7.15 -9.92 -19.58
CA PHE A 392 7.56 -11.19 -18.99
C PHE A 392 6.77 -12.38 -19.56
N LEU A 393 5.45 -12.24 -19.72
CA LEU A 393 4.61 -13.27 -20.30
C LEU A 393 4.93 -13.59 -21.76
N ARG A 394 5.41 -12.62 -22.55
CA ARG A 394 5.80 -12.86 -23.95
C ARG A 394 6.94 -13.86 -24.07
N ASP A 395 7.87 -13.82 -23.10
CA ASP A 395 9.06 -14.65 -23.08
C ASP A 395 8.90 -15.89 -22.18
N PHE A 396 7.74 -16.07 -21.53
CA PHE A 396 7.53 -17.15 -20.57
C PHE A 396 7.02 -18.43 -21.27
N PRO A 397 7.83 -19.52 -21.36
CA PRO A 397 7.49 -20.66 -22.22
C PRO A 397 6.18 -21.38 -21.85
N HIS A 398 5.80 -21.35 -20.57
CA HIS A 398 4.63 -22.07 -20.07
C HIS A 398 3.29 -21.42 -20.45
N VAL A 399 3.29 -20.25 -21.09
CA VAL A 399 2.08 -19.60 -21.63
C VAL A 399 2.10 -19.47 -23.15
N ALA A 400 3.03 -20.13 -23.84
CA ALA A 400 3.17 -20.05 -25.30
C ALA A 400 1.90 -20.48 -26.07
N GLU A 401 1.09 -21.37 -25.49
CA GLU A 401 -0.19 -21.81 -26.07
C GLU A 401 -1.32 -20.78 -25.90
N LEU A 402 -1.08 -19.71 -25.14
CA LEU A 402 -2.01 -18.60 -24.90
C LEU A 402 -1.42 -17.28 -25.44
N PRO A 403 -1.26 -17.13 -26.78
CA PRO A 403 -0.53 -16.00 -27.37
C PRO A 403 -1.19 -14.63 -27.13
N TYR A 404 -2.46 -14.60 -26.73
CA TYR A 404 -3.20 -13.39 -26.37
C TYR A 404 -3.01 -12.97 -24.90
N LEU A 405 -2.45 -13.83 -24.05
CA LEU A 405 -2.32 -13.57 -22.61
C LEU A 405 -1.43 -12.35 -22.29
N PRO A 406 -0.30 -12.10 -23.00
CA PRO A 406 0.46 -10.87 -22.81
C PRO A 406 -0.34 -9.59 -23.11
N ASP A 407 -1.22 -9.63 -24.12
CA ASP A 407 -2.07 -8.50 -24.49
C ASP A 407 -3.21 -8.29 -23.47
N MET A 408 -3.75 -9.38 -22.92
CA MET A 408 -4.67 -9.30 -21.78
C MET A 408 -3.99 -8.65 -20.57
N ALA A 409 -2.77 -9.07 -20.23
CA ALA A 409 -2.01 -8.45 -19.14
C ALA A 409 -1.71 -6.97 -19.44
N ALA A 410 -1.43 -6.59 -20.69
CA ALA A 410 -1.25 -5.18 -21.06
C ALA A 410 -2.54 -4.37 -20.82
N LEU A 411 -3.70 -4.90 -21.23
CA LEU A 411 -5.00 -4.26 -21.00
C LEU A 411 -5.29 -4.07 -19.50
N GLU A 412 -5.10 -5.12 -18.69
CA GLU A 412 -5.33 -5.03 -17.24
C GLU A 412 -4.37 -4.07 -16.55
N TRP A 413 -3.11 -3.99 -16.99
CA TRP A 413 -2.18 -3.00 -16.47
C TRP A 413 -2.61 -1.57 -16.80
N LEU A 414 -3.16 -1.31 -17.98
CA LEU A 414 -3.71 0.00 -18.33
C LEU A 414 -4.90 0.37 -17.45
N LEU A 415 -5.79 -0.58 -17.14
CA LEU A 415 -6.87 -0.40 -16.17
C LEU A 415 -6.35 -0.09 -14.76
N HIS A 416 -5.36 -0.85 -14.29
CA HIS A 416 -4.70 -0.64 -13.01
C HIS A 416 -4.09 0.77 -12.94
N ARG A 417 -3.32 1.20 -13.95
CA ARG A 417 -2.75 2.55 -13.99
C ARG A 417 -3.81 3.64 -14.11
N ALA A 418 -4.88 3.42 -14.87
CA ALA A 418 -5.99 4.36 -14.97
C ALA A 418 -6.72 4.53 -13.62
N HIS A 419 -6.77 3.47 -12.78
CA HIS A 419 -7.31 3.55 -11.43
C HIS A 419 -6.56 4.55 -10.55
N TYR A 420 -5.25 4.70 -10.73
CA TYR A 420 -4.39 5.60 -9.93
C TYR A 420 -4.03 6.92 -10.63
N ALA A 421 -4.45 7.12 -11.88
CA ALA A 421 -4.16 8.33 -12.61
C ALA A 421 -4.78 9.58 -11.94
N PRO A 422 -4.22 10.79 -12.14
CA PRO A 422 -4.80 12.02 -11.60
C PRO A 422 -6.26 12.21 -12.00
N SER A 423 -7.09 12.66 -11.06
CA SER A 423 -8.49 13.02 -11.33
C SER A 423 -8.58 14.32 -12.14
N ALA A 424 -9.50 14.39 -13.09
CA ALA A 424 -9.86 15.61 -13.79
C ALA A 424 -11.37 15.64 -14.06
N GLU A 425 -11.95 16.84 -14.07
CA GLU A 425 -13.35 17.01 -14.45
C GLU A 425 -13.47 17.04 -15.98
N GLY A 426 -14.45 16.30 -16.50
CA GLY A 426 -14.75 16.30 -17.92
C GLY A 426 -15.32 17.64 -18.37
N MET A 427 -15.00 18.01 -19.61
CA MET A 427 -15.61 19.15 -20.28
C MET A 427 -17.11 18.94 -20.41
N SER A 428 -17.89 19.99 -20.13
CA SER A 428 -19.34 20.00 -20.32
C SER A 428 -19.72 20.31 -21.78
N ALA A 429 -20.93 19.90 -22.18
CA ALA A 429 -21.49 20.26 -23.49
C ALA A 429 -21.55 21.78 -23.72
N GLN A 430 -21.79 22.56 -22.66
CA GLN A 430 -21.81 24.03 -22.74
C GLN A 430 -20.41 24.61 -23.05
N GLN A 431 -19.35 24.05 -22.46
CA GLN A 431 -17.98 24.46 -22.74
C GLN A 431 -17.58 24.10 -24.17
N LEU A 432 -17.99 22.93 -24.67
CA LEU A 432 -17.75 22.56 -26.07
C LEU A 432 -18.50 23.49 -27.03
N ALA A 433 -19.77 23.79 -26.76
CA ALA A 433 -20.60 24.68 -27.58
C ALA A 433 -20.13 26.14 -27.59
N ALA A 434 -19.26 26.54 -26.65
CA ALA A 434 -18.67 27.87 -26.61
C ALA A 434 -17.49 28.04 -27.59
N ILE A 435 -16.99 26.95 -28.18
CA ILE A 435 -15.95 27.00 -29.20
C ILE A 435 -16.58 27.48 -30.51
N ALA A 436 -16.00 28.52 -31.12
CA ALA A 436 -16.51 29.05 -32.38
C ALA A 436 -16.38 28.00 -33.50
N PRO A 437 -17.37 27.87 -34.41
CA PRO A 437 -17.31 26.90 -35.50
C PRO A 437 -16.04 27.00 -36.35
N GLU A 438 -15.53 28.21 -36.56
CA GLU A 438 -14.32 28.46 -37.35
C GLU A 438 -13.02 28.04 -36.62
N GLN A 439 -13.11 27.79 -35.31
CA GLN A 439 -11.97 27.43 -34.46
C GLN A 439 -11.94 25.94 -34.12
N ILE A 440 -13.03 25.21 -34.37
CA ILE A 440 -13.18 23.83 -33.87
C ILE A 440 -12.12 22.90 -34.44
N GLU A 441 -11.81 23.00 -35.74
CA GLU A 441 -10.78 22.18 -36.39
C GLU A 441 -9.38 22.45 -35.84
N ALA A 442 -9.05 23.71 -35.56
CA ALA A 442 -7.75 24.10 -35.00
C ALA A 442 -7.64 23.87 -33.48
N THR A 443 -8.72 23.42 -32.83
CA THR A 443 -8.74 23.24 -31.37
C THR A 443 -7.93 22.01 -30.97
N ARG A 444 -7.08 22.17 -29.95
CA ARG A 444 -6.43 21.04 -29.28
C ARG A 444 -7.21 20.70 -28.02
N PHE A 445 -7.67 19.46 -27.93
CA PHE A 445 -8.31 18.95 -26.74
C PHE A 445 -7.28 18.37 -25.78
N ARG A 446 -7.38 18.76 -24.52
CA ARG A 446 -6.68 18.07 -23.44
C ARG A 446 -7.53 16.87 -23.03
N LEU A 447 -6.98 15.68 -23.19
CA LEU A 447 -7.65 14.44 -22.81
C LEU A 447 -7.48 14.16 -21.30
N HIS A 448 -8.38 13.36 -20.75
CA HIS A 448 -8.35 12.97 -19.36
C HIS A 448 -7.06 12.19 -19.04
N PRO A 449 -6.36 12.45 -17.91
CA PRO A 449 -5.08 11.78 -17.60
C PRO A 449 -5.15 10.25 -17.49
N ALA A 450 -6.33 9.73 -17.13
CA ALA A 450 -6.60 8.29 -17.07
C ALA A 450 -6.92 7.65 -18.43
N LEU A 451 -7.04 8.42 -19.52
CA LEU A 451 -7.32 7.88 -20.85
C LEU A 451 -6.08 7.11 -21.35
N GLN A 452 -6.28 5.86 -21.73
CA GLN A 452 -5.29 5.06 -22.43
C GLN A 452 -5.95 4.38 -23.63
N LEU A 453 -5.25 4.33 -24.75
CA LEU A 453 -5.74 3.65 -25.95
C LEU A 453 -5.17 2.23 -26.04
N VAL A 454 -6.00 1.32 -26.52
CA VAL A 454 -5.70 -0.10 -26.65
C VAL A 454 -5.93 -0.51 -28.09
N ALA A 455 -4.94 -1.17 -28.66
CA ALA A 455 -5.05 -1.93 -29.90
C ALA A 455 -4.38 -3.27 -29.69
N SER A 456 -5.06 -4.34 -30.09
CA SER A 456 -4.55 -5.71 -30.02
C SER A 456 -5.01 -6.48 -31.26
N ASP A 457 -4.13 -7.35 -31.75
CA ASP A 457 -4.48 -8.31 -32.80
C ASP A 457 -5.36 -9.46 -32.27
N TRP A 458 -5.61 -9.49 -30.97
CA TRP A 458 -6.41 -10.50 -30.29
C TRP A 458 -7.69 -9.91 -29.71
N ALA A 459 -8.71 -10.75 -29.54
CA ALA A 459 -10.02 -10.39 -28.99
C ALA A 459 -9.99 -10.19 -27.46
N VAL A 460 -8.96 -9.53 -26.92
CA VAL A 460 -8.75 -9.34 -25.47
C VAL A 460 -9.78 -8.41 -24.84
N VAL A 461 -10.28 -7.40 -25.56
CA VAL A 461 -11.32 -6.48 -25.07
C VAL A 461 -12.65 -7.21 -24.83
N PRO A 462 -13.25 -7.92 -25.83
CA PRO A 462 -14.48 -8.67 -25.58
C PRO A 462 -14.27 -9.80 -24.57
N LEU A 463 -13.09 -10.45 -24.54
CA LEU A 463 -12.76 -11.44 -23.51
C LEU A 463 -12.77 -10.82 -22.11
N TRP A 464 -12.14 -9.66 -21.92
CA TRP A 464 -12.12 -8.96 -20.63
C TRP A 464 -13.52 -8.55 -20.19
N LEU A 465 -14.33 -8.03 -21.13
CA LEU A 465 -15.72 -7.65 -20.87
C LEU A 465 -16.59 -8.86 -20.48
N ALA A 466 -16.38 -10.02 -21.10
CA ALA A 466 -17.10 -11.26 -20.74
C ALA A 466 -16.82 -11.73 -19.29
N HIS A 467 -15.66 -11.36 -18.72
CA HIS A 467 -15.36 -11.62 -17.31
C HIS A 467 -15.99 -10.61 -16.34
N GLN A 468 -16.52 -9.47 -16.83
CA GLN A 468 -17.11 -8.47 -15.95
C GLN A 468 -18.54 -8.84 -15.54
N PRO A 469 -18.86 -8.81 -14.23
CA PRO A 469 -20.21 -9.10 -13.76
C PRO A 469 -21.26 -8.20 -14.41
N GLY A 470 -22.28 -8.80 -15.02
CA GLY A 470 -23.40 -8.08 -15.63
C GLY A 470 -23.09 -7.37 -16.95
N SER A 471 -21.96 -7.66 -17.61
CA SER A 471 -21.62 -7.06 -18.90
C SER A 471 -22.56 -7.46 -20.04
N GLY A 472 -23.12 -8.67 -19.99
CA GLY A 472 -23.93 -9.25 -21.08
C GLY A 472 -23.12 -9.61 -22.33
N VAL A 473 -21.79 -9.47 -22.29
CA VAL A 473 -20.89 -9.82 -23.38
C VAL A 473 -20.55 -11.31 -23.31
N SER A 474 -20.80 -12.05 -24.39
CA SER A 474 -20.41 -13.45 -24.51
C SER A 474 -18.90 -13.59 -24.68
N PHE A 475 -18.34 -14.71 -24.21
CA PHE A 475 -16.95 -15.05 -24.50
C PHE A 475 -16.72 -15.12 -26.03
N PRO A 476 -15.61 -14.54 -26.54
CA PRO A 476 -15.31 -14.57 -27.96
C PRO A 476 -15.11 -16.01 -28.45
N THR A 477 -15.64 -16.33 -29.63
CA THR A 477 -15.48 -17.64 -30.28
C THR A 477 -14.20 -17.74 -31.11
N ASP A 478 -13.68 -16.60 -31.55
CA ASP A 478 -12.42 -16.48 -32.27
C ASP A 478 -11.54 -15.44 -31.56
N MET A 479 -10.38 -15.87 -31.07
CA MET A 479 -9.45 -14.97 -30.40
C MET A 479 -8.63 -14.12 -31.39
N THR A 480 -8.59 -14.46 -32.68
CA THR A 480 -7.79 -13.76 -33.70
C THR A 480 -8.46 -12.53 -34.29
N GLU A 481 -9.65 -12.17 -33.81
CA GLU A 481 -10.31 -10.93 -34.20
C GLU A 481 -9.63 -9.72 -33.50
N PRO A 482 -9.05 -8.77 -34.27
CA PRO A 482 -8.39 -7.62 -33.68
C PRO A 482 -9.41 -6.72 -32.99
N CYS A 483 -9.01 -6.14 -31.85
CA CYS A 483 -9.87 -5.23 -31.10
C CYS A 483 -9.16 -3.92 -30.79
N ARG A 484 -9.98 -2.88 -30.61
CA ARG A 484 -9.56 -1.55 -30.20
C ARG A 484 -10.46 -1.08 -29.08
N ALA A 485 -9.89 -0.32 -28.15
CA ALA A 485 -10.65 0.24 -27.04
C ALA A 485 -9.96 1.49 -26.48
N MET A 486 -10.70 2.19 -25.63
CA MET A 486 -10.14 3.12 -24.67
C MET A 486 -10.37 2.61 -23.25
N VAL A 487 -9.35 2.73 -22.42
CA VAL A 487 -9.45 2.64 -20.97
C VAL A 487 -9.65 4.05 -20.43
N LEU A 488 -10.63 4.20 -19.54
CA LEU A 488 -10.97 5.48 -18.91
C LEU A 488 -11.43 5.27 -17.48
N ARG A 489 -11.43 6.34 -16.68
CA ARG A 489 -11.96 6.36 -15.32
C ARG A 489 -13.00 7.48 -15.19
N PRO A 490 -14.24 7.26 -15.65
CA PRO A 490 -15.28 8.26 -15.51
C PRO A 490 -15.64 8.31 -14.02
N LYS A 491 -15.34 9.43 -13.37
CA LYS A 491 -15.37 9.58 -11.90
C LYS A 491 -14.30 8.71 -11.22
N TRP A 492 -14.66 7.51 -10.74
CA TRP A 492 -13.87 6.80 -9.72
C TRP A 492 -13.40 5.40 -10.12
N ARG A 493 -14.06 4.73 -11.06
CA ARG A 493 -13.78 3.33 -11.43
C ARG A 493 -13.26 3.24 -12.85
N ALA A 494 -12.15 2.53 -13.05
CA ALA A 494 -11.60 2.30 -14.38
C ALA A 494 -12.50 1.32 -15.16
N THR A 495 -12.69 1.59 -16.45
CA THR A 495 -13.54 0.82 -17.36
C THR A 495 -12.93 0.77 -18.74
N VAL A 496 -13.26 -0.27 -19.51
CA VAL A 496 -12.92 -0.41 -20.93
C VAL A 496 -14.15 -0.07 -21.77
N GLN A 497 -13.98 0.74 -22.81
CA GLN A 497 -14.99 0.99 -23.84
C GLN A 497 -14.43 0.58 -25.20
N PRO A 498 -15.07 -0.37 -25.91
CA PRO A 498 -14.68 -0.73 -27.27
C PRO A 498 -14.73 0.48 -28.22
N LEU A 499 -13.80 0.52 -29.16
CA LEU A 499 -13.74 1.51 -30.23
C LEU A 499 -13.68 0.81 -31.57
N ASP A 500 -14.25 1.46 -32.59
CA ASP A 500 -13.96 1.10 -33.98
C ASP A 500 -12.59 1.68 -34.42
N ALA A 501 -12.17 1.36 -35.64
CA ALA A 501 -10.89 1.84 -36.18
C ALA A 501 -10.83 3.37 -36.28
N ALA A 502 -11.93 4.00 -36.70
CA ALA A 502 -12.01 5.45 -36.90
C ALA A 502 -11.93 6.22 -35.58
N GLY A 503 -12.71 5.83 -34.57
CA GLY A 503 -12.68 6.45 -33.25
C GLY A 503 -11.34 6.27 -32.54
N HIS A 504 -10.71 5.10 -32.68
CA HIS A 504 -9.35 4.89 -32.16
C HIS A 504 -8.31 5.76 -32.88
N ALA A 505 -8.37 5.88 -34.21
CA ALA A 505 -7.46 6.74 -34.97
C ALA A 505 -7.59 8.21 -34.56
N ALA A 506 -8.82 8.71 -34.45
CA ALA A 506 -9.10 10.08 -34.01
C ALA A 506 -8.52 10.38 -32.62
N LEU A 507 -8.82 9.52 -31.64
CA LEU A 507 -8.29 9.67 -30.29
C LEU A 507 -6.76 9.51 -30.24
N GLY A 508 -6.19 8.68 -31.12
CA GLY A 508 -4.74 8.53 -31.27
C GLY A 508 -4.06 9.84 -31.66
N VAL A 509 -4.63 10.56 -32.61
CA VAL A 509 -4.14 11.90 -33.01
C VAL A 509 -4.25 12.89 -31.85
N LEU A 510 -5.40 12.94 -31.17
CA LEU A 510 -5.60 13.85 -30.04
C LEU A 510 -4.67 13.53 -28.86
N ALA A 511 -4.46 12.24 -28.55
CA ALA A 511 -3.54 11.80 -27.50
C ALA A 511 -2.08 12.11 -27.85
N GLY A 512 -1.72 12.08 -29.14
CA GLY A 512 -0.45 12.56 -29.68
C GLY A 512 -0.30 14.09 -29.68
N GLY A 513 -1.31 14.81 -29.19
CA GLY A 513 -1.33 16.26 -29.08
C GLY A 513 -1.78 16.97 -30.36
N GLY A 514 -2.31 16.26 -31.36
CA GLY A 514 -2.91 16.81 -32.57
C GLY A 514 -4.14 17.69 -32.32
N ASP A 515 -4.54 18.46 -33.33
CA ASP A 515 -5.79 19.23 -33.29
C ASP A 515 -6.97 18.40 -33.79
N PHE A 516 -8.17 18.94 -33.62
CA PHE A 516 -9.40 18.22 -33.92
C PHE A 516 -9.57 17.92 -35.41
N GLY A 517 -9.17 18.85 -36.29
CA GLY A 517 -9.20 18.65 -37.74
C GLY A 517 -8.37 17.44 -38.16
N ALA A 518 -7.11 17.36 -37.71
CA ALA A 518 -6.26 16.20 -37.99
C ALA A 518 -6.84 14.88 -37.41
N ALA A 519 -7.54 14.95 -36.27
CA ALA A 519 -8.21 13.79 -35.70
C ALA A 519 -9.40 13.33 -36.55
N LEU A 520 -10.16 14.27 -37.13
CA LEU A 520 -11.25 13.95 -38.05
C LEU A 520 -10.72 13.35 -39.35
N ASP A 521 -9.65 13.92 -39.93
CA ASP A 521 -9.00 13.37 -41.12
C ASP A 521 -8.59 11.91 -40.90
N ALA A 522 -7.92 11.62 -39.78
CA ALA A 522 -7.53 10.25 -39.43
C ALA A 522 -8.73 9.31 -39.22
N ALA A 523 -9.87 9.82 -38.74
CA ALA A 523 -11.10 9.04 -38.60
C ALA A 523 -11.72 8.71 -39.96
N PHE A 524 -11.84 9.72 -40.83
CA PHE A 524 -12.41 9.57 -42.17
C PHE A 524 -11.56 8.67 -43.07
N GLU A 525 -10.23 8.67 -42.92
CA GLU A 525 -9.35 7.71 -43.61
C GLU A 525 -9.68 6.24 -43.27
N GLN A 526 -10.22 5.97 -42.08
CA GLN A 526 -10.64 4.62 -41.67
C GLN A 526 -12.09 4.33 -42.04
N ASN A 527 -12.96 5.34 -42.07
CA ASN A 527 -14.38 5.22 -42.36
C ASN A 527 -14.95 6.55 -42.89
N ASP A 528 -15.25 6.59 -44.20
CA ASP A 528 -15.85 7.77 -44.86
C ASP A 528 -17.19 8.22 -44.23
N ASN A 529 -17.88 7.34 -43.52
CA ASN A 529 -19.15 7.61 -42.84
C ASN A 529 -18.99 7.83 -41.33
N PHE A 530 -17.81 8.26 -40.87
CA PHE A 530 -17.56 8.50 -39.45
C PHE A 530 -18.54 9.52 -38.84
N ASP A 531 -19.30 9.10 -37.82
CA ASP A 531 -20.24 9.98 -37.12
C ASP A 531 -19.52 10.80 -36.05
N VAL A 532 -19.13 12.01 -36.44
CA VAL A 532 -18.44 12.98 -35.58
C VAL A 532 -19.30 13.36 -34.38
N ALA A 533 -20.60 13.54 -34.58
CA ALA A 533 -21.51 14.01 -33.54
C ALA A 533 -21.71 12.93 -32.46
N ALA A 534 -21.95 11.69 -32.87
CA ALA A 534 -22.04 10.56 -31.96
C ALA A 534 -20.72 10.34 -31.19
N SER A 535 -19.58 10.42 -31.87
CA SER A 535 -18.26 10.29 -31.23
C SER A 535 -18.00 11.38 -30.18
N LEU A 536 -18.27 12.65 -30.49
CA LEU A 536 -18.15 13.75 -29.53
C LEU A 536 -19.09 13.58 -28.33
N GLN A 537 -20.34 13.19 -28.57
CA GLN A 537 -21.28 12.90 -27.49
C GLN A 537 -20.77 11.78 -26.57
N HIS A 538 -20.23 10.72 -27.16
CA HIS A 538 -19.63 9.62 -26.42
C HIS A 538 -18.42 10.08 -25.59
N TRP A 539 -17.51 10.86 -26.18
CA TRP A 539 -16.34 11.40 -25.48
C TRP A 539 -16.72 12.31 -24.31
N LEU A 540 -17.75 13.15 -24.46
CA LEU A 540 -18.27 13.98 -23.38
C LEU A 540 -18.93 13.14 -22.28
N ALA A 541 -19.77 12.17 -22.64
CA ALA A 541 -20.47 11.30 -21.69
C ALA A 541 -19.48 10.51 -20.80
N HIS A 542 -18.32 10.18 -21.36
CA HIS A 542 -17.25 9.43 -20.68
C HIS A 542 -16.13 10.31 -20.10
N ALA A 543 -16.28 11.64 -20.14
CA ALA A 543 -15.28 12.60 -19.66
C ALA A 543 -13.88 12.40 -20.29
N VAL A 544 -13.82 11.99 -21.56
CA VAL A 544 -12.58 11.77 -22.32
C VAL A 544 -11.82 13.09 -22.52
N ILE A 545 -12.55 14.19 -22.73
CA ILE A 545 -12.01 15.54 -22.90
C ILE A 545 -12.18 16.30 -21.58
N VAL A 546 -11.14 16.98 -21.11
CA VAL A 546 -11.15 17.75 -19.85
C VAL A 546 -10.95 19.25 -20.07
N ALA A 547 -10.39 19.67 -21.20
CA ALA A 547 -10.23 21.08 -21.57
C ALA A 547 -10.01 21.23 -23.08
N SER A 548 -10.15 22.44 -23.58
CA SER A 548 -9.74 22.85 -24.93
C SER A 548 -8.79 24.04 -24.85
N GLY A 549 -7.90 24.14 -25.83
CA GLY A 549 -7.05 25.31 -26.03
C GLY A 549 -6.76 25.52 -27.51
N LEU A 550 -6.56 26.77 -27.91
CA LEU A 550 -5.97 27.10 -29.20
C LEU A 550 -4.46 26.87 -29.12
N ALA A 551 -3.84 26.46 -30.23
CA ALA A 551 -2.39 26.46 -30.31
C ALA A 551 -1.87 27.88 -29.98
N PRO A 552 -0.80 28.04 -29.17
CA PRO A 552 -0.19 29.36 -29.03
C PRO A 552 0.19 29.84 -30.43
N GLU A 553 -0.20 31.08 -30.78
CA GLU A 553 0.29 31.72 -31.99
C GLU A 553 1.82 31.56 -31.99
N ARG A 554 2.37 30.92 -33.02
CA ARG A 554 3.82 30.83 -33.19
C ARG A 554 4.30 32.28 -33.31
N ALA A 555 4.93 32.78 -32.24
CA ALA A 555 5.58 34.07 -32.22
C ALA A 555 6.75 34.13 -33.20
#